data_AF-A0A844YTB4-F1
#
_entry.id   AF-A0A844YTB4-F1
#
_cell.length_a   1.000
_cell.length_b   1.000
_cell.length_c   1.000
_cell.angle_alpha   90.00
_cell.angle_beta   90.00
_cell.angle_gamma   90.00
#
_symmetry.space_group_name_H-M   'P 1'
#
loop_
_entity.id
_entity.type
_entity.pdbx_description
1 polymer ?
#
loop_
_entity_poly.entity_id
_entity_poly.type
_entity_poly.pdbx_seq_one_letter_code
_entity_poly.pdbx_strand_id
1 'polypeptide(L)' 'MLLYGGIGLLAAGILSMVFSDKLSKDPAKAAQLKKQGPMIAIVGAIFLLLRLLVG' A
#
# COMPACT_ATOMS: atom_id res chain seq x y z
N MET A 1 13.50 -12.00 0.06
CA MET A 1 12.62 -11.42 1.09
C MET A 1 12.05 -10.04 0.75
N LEU A 2 12.79 -9.13 0.08
CA LEU A 2 12.23 -7.82 -0.34
C LEU A 2 11.08 -7.91 -1.36
N LEU A 3 11.04 -8.93 -2.22
CA LEU A 3 10.00 -9.07 -3.24
C LEU A 3 8.61 -9.31 -2.61
N TYR A 4 8.52 -10.19 -1.60
CA TYR A 4 7.29 -10.43 -0.85
C TYR A 4 6.86 -9.21 -0.03
N GLY A 5 7.83 -8.47 0.54
CA GLY A 5 7.57 -7.23 1.27
C GLY A 5 7.08 -6.09 0.35
N GLY A 6 7.69 -5.91 -0.82
CA GLY A 6 7.33 -4.89 -1.80
C GLY A 6 5.98 -5.16 -2.46
N ILE A 7 5.73 -6.40 -2.89
CA ILE A 7 4.42 -6.82 -3.44
C ILE A 7 3.34 -6.72 -2.35
N GLY A 8 3.65 -7.15 -1.13
CA GLY A 8 2.74 -7.04 0.02
C GLY A 8 2.38 -5.60 0.36
N LEU A 9 3.35 -4.67 0.37
CA LEU A 9 3.10 -3.24 0.57
C LEU A 9 2.30 -2.63 -0.57
N LEU A 10 2.61 -3.00 -1.82
CA LEU A 10 1.91 -2.47 -2.99
C LEU A 10 0.45 -2.95 -3.03
N ALA A 11 0.22 -4.24 -2.76
CA ALA A 11 -1.12 -4.80 -2.62
C ALA A 11 -1.87 -4.20 -1.43
N ALA A 12 -1.21 -4.02 -0.27
CA ALA A 12 -1.81 -3.39 0.90
C ALA A 12 -2.16 -1.92 0.64
N GLY A 13 -1.35 -1.17 -0.09
CA GLY A 13 -1.62 0.21 -0.49
C GLY A 13 -2.82 0.32 -1.43
N ILE A 14 -2.89 -0.55 -2.45
CA ILE A 14 -4.03 -0.60 -3.40
C ILE A 14 -5.31 -1.06 -2.68
N LEU A 15 -5.25 -2.10 -1.86
CA LEU A 15 -6.39 -2.57 -1.06
C LEU A 15 -6.84 -1.50 -0.08
N SER A 16 -5.92 -0.79 0.57
CA SER A 16 -6.24 0.31 1.47
C SER A 16 -6.79 1.53 0.75
N MET A 17 -6.68 1.63 -0.57
CA MET A 17 -7.22 2.74 -1.38
C MET A 17 -8.57 2.38 -2.03
N VAL A 18 -8.74 1.13 -2.47
CA VAL A 18 -9.95 0.63 -3.14
C VAL A 18 -10.97 0.07 -2.13
N PHE A 19 -10.50 -0.61 -1.09
CA PHE A 19 -11.35 -1.25 -0.08
C PHE A 19 -11.37 -0.49 1.25
N SER A 20 -10.83 0.72 1.36
CA SER A 20 -10.85 1.51 2.61
C SER A 20 -12.25 1.67 3.19
N ASP A 21 -13.25 1.88 2.32
CA ASP A 21 -14.67 1.96 2.67
C ASP A 21 -15.25 0.64 3.19
N LYS A 22 -14.73 -0.52 2.74
CA LYS A 22 -15.11 -1.84 3.26
C LYS A 22 -14.30 -2.27 4.48
N LEU A 23 -13.06 -1.80 4.61
CA LEU A 23 -12.15 -2.16 5.70
C LEU A 23 -12.46 -1.39 6.99
N SER A 24 -13.01 -0.18 6.89
CA SER A 24 -13.39 0.63 8.05
C SER A 24 -14.80 1.18 7.89
N LYS A 25 -15.70 0.76 8.79
CA LYS A 25 -17.03 1.36 8.98
C LYS A 25 -16.96 2.77 9.58
N ASP A 26 -15.78 3.21 10.01
CA ASP A 26 -15.51 4.50 10.63
C ASP A 26 -14.99 5.50 9.57
N PRO A 27 -15.75 6.55 9.22
CA PRO A 27 -15.41 7.45 8.12
C PRO A 27 -14.09 8.22 8.34
N ALA A 28 -13.73 8.50 9.61
CA ALA A 28 -12.46 9.12 9.95
C ALA A 28 -11.25 8.21 9.64
N LYS A 29 -11.37 6.92 9.93
CA LYS A 29 -10.31 5.93 9.64
C LYS A 29 -10.24 5.61 8.14
N ALA A 30 -11.38 5.54 7.46
CA ALA A 30 -11.42 5.37 6.01
C ALA A 30 -10.74 6.54 5.27
N ALA A 31 -10.94 7.78 5.74
CA ALA A 31 -10.27 8.96 5.19
C ALA A 31 -8.75 8.96 5.44
N GLN A 32 -8.29 8.52 6.61
CA GLN A 32 -6.86 8.34 6.88
C GLN A 32 -6.25 7.23 6.02
N LEU A 33 -6.93 6.09 5.86
CA LEU A 33 -6.50 4.99 5.01
C LEU A 33 -6.47 5.37 3.52
N LYS A 34 -7.41 6.20 3.05
CA LYS A 34 -7.37 6.76 1.69
C LYS A 34 -6.22 7.75 1.48
N LYS A 35 -5.82 8.49 2.53
CA LYS A 35 -4.64 9.37 2.48
C LYS A 35 -3.32 8.60 2.57
N GLN A 36 -3.27 7.54 3.36
CA GLN A 36 -2.07 6.71 3.56
C GLN A 36 -1.90 5.63 2.49
N GLY A 37 -3.00 5.12 1.91
CA GLY A 37 -3.03 4.10 0.86
C GLY A 37 -2.11 4.41 -0.33
N PRO A 38 -2.19 5.60 -0.96
CA PRO A 38 -1.25 5.97 -2.02
C PRO A 38 0.19 6.08 -1.52
N MET A 39 0.42 6.52 -0.27
CA MET A 39 1.76 6.58 0.31
C MET A 39 2.36 5.17 0.51
N ILE A 40 1.57 4.22 1.01
CA ILE A 40 1.95 2.81 1.20
C ILE A 40 2.19 2.14 -0.16
N ALA A 41 1.35 2.44 -1.16
CA ALA A 41 1.53 1.94 -2.53
C ALA A 41 2.82 2.49 -3.18
N ILE A 42 3.14 3.77 -2.99
CA ILE A 42 4.38 4.39 -3.47
C ILE A 42 5.59 3.77 -2.79
N VAL A 43 5.56 3.58 -1.46
CA VAL A 43 6.66 2.92 -0.73
C VAL A 43 6.84 1.48 -1.20
N GLY A 44 5.75 0.74 -1.42
CA GLY A 44 5.76 -0.60 -2.00
C GLY A 44 6.34 -0.64 -3.41
N ALA A 45 5.97 0.33 -4.26
CA ALA A 45 6.47 0.47 -5.61
C ALA A 45 7.97 0.78 -5.62
N ILE A 46 8.42 1.73 -4.78
CA ILE A 46 9.84 2.07 -4.62
C ILE A 46 10.63 0.86 -4.14
N PHE A 47 10.12 0.08 -3.17
CA PHE A 47 10.78 -1.14 -2.69
C PHE A 47 10.89 -2.22 -3.78
N LEU A 48 9.85 -2.38 -4.61
CA LEU A 48 9.86 -3.29 -5.76
C LEU A 48 10.87 -2.84 -6.82
N LEU A 49 10.94 -1.54 -7.10
CA LEU A 49 11.84 -0.92 -8.07
C LEU A 49 13.30 -1.01 -7.60
N LEU A 50 13.55 -0.75 -6.31
CA LEU A 50 14.84 -0.97 -5.65
C LEU A 50 15.27 -2.43 -5.74
N ARG A 51 14.37 -3.39 -5.55
CA ARG A 51 14.69 -4.80 -5.71
C ARG A 51 14.99 -5.18 -7.16
N LEU A 52 14.31 -4.58 -8.14
CA LEU A 52 14.60 -4.77 -9.57
C LEU A 52 15.98 -4.21 -9.96
N LEU A 53 16.40 -3.09 -9.35
CA LEU A 53 17.71 -2.47 -9.55
C LEU A 53 18.83 -3.20 -8.78
N VAL A 54 18.55 -3.66 -7.57
CA VAL A 54 19.46 -4.44 -6.70
C VAL A 54 19.24 -5.95 -6.94
N GLY A 55 18.98 -6.34 -8.20
CA GLY A 55 18.69 -7.72 -8.61
C GLY A 55 19.71 -8.72 -8.10
#